data_AF-A0A9Q4H4R6-F1
#
_entry.id   AF-A0A9Q4H4R6-F1
#
_cell.length_a   1.000
_cell.length_b   1.000
_cell.length_c   1.000
_cell.angle_alpha   90.00
_cell.angle_beta   90.00
_cell.angle_gamma   90.00
#
_symmetry.space_group_name_H-M   'P 1'
#
loop_
_entity.id
_entity.type
_entity.pdbx_description
1 polymer ?
#
loop_
_entity_poly.entity_id
_entity_poly.type
_entity_poly.pdbx_seq_one_letter_code
_entity_poly.pdbx_strand_id
1 'polypeptide(L)' 'MVFNKIKCSNCAKELDRNDKIAILTEVKELKGITNLKSWAQMQKIICNDCYKKEV' A
#
# COMPACT_ATOMS: atom_id res chain seq x y z
N MET A 1 -20.36 -8.43 5.40
CA MET A 1 -18.95 -8.02 5.61
C MET A 1 -18.63 -6.95 4.58
N VAL A 2 -18.46 -5.71 5.02
CA VAL A 2 -18.08 -4.60 4.13
C VAL A 2 -16.60 -4.81 3.81
N PHE A 3 -16.29 -5.37 2.64
CA PHE A 3 -14.91 -5.38 2.14
C PHE A 3 -14.55 -3.93 1.86
N ASN A 4 -13.88 -3.27 2.82
CA ASN A 4 -13.25 -1.97 2.58
C ASN A 4 -12.28 -2.17 1.42
N LYS A 5 -12.70 -1.73 0.23
CA LYS A 5 -11.88 -1.77 -0.97
C LYS A 5 -10.61 -0.98 -0.69
N ILE A 6 -9.47 -1.59 -0.97
CA ILE A 6 -8.17 -0.93 -0.83
C ILE A 6 -8.13 0.19 -1.88
N LYS A 7 -7.71 1.39 -1.47
CA LYS A 7 -7.59 2.55 -2.36
C LYS A 7 -6.16 3.05 -2.37
N CYS A 8 -5.72 3.56 -3.52
CA CYS A 8 -4.45 4.24 -3.64
C CYS A 8 -4.45 5.50 -2.75
N SER A 9 -3.44 5.65 -1.91
CA SER A 9 -3.28 6.82 -1.02
C SER A 9 -3.04 8.12 -1.78
N ASN A 10 -2.58 8.07 -3.04
CA ASN A 10 -2.29 9.26 -3.84
C ASN A 10 -3.47 9.71 -4.72
N CYS A 11 -4.12 8.77 -5.44
CA CYS A 11 -5.17 9.10 -6.41
C CYS A 11 -6.57 8.59 -6.05
N ALA A 12 -6.73 7.97 -4.87
CA ALA A 12 -7.98 7.36 -4.40
C ALA A 12 -8.58 6.28 -5.33
N LYS A 13 -7.85 5.85 -6.37
CA LYS A 13 -8.24 4.75 -7.26
C LYS A 13 -8.46 3.48 -6.45
N GLU A 14 -9.60 2.82 -6.66
CA GLU A 14 -9.87 1.50 -6.10
C GLU A 14 -8.91 0.48 -6.70
N LEU A 15 -8.28 -0.33 -5.83
CA LEU A 15 -7.32 -1.35 -6.19
C LEU A 15 -7.99 -2.71 -6.13
N ASP A 16 -7.88 -3.46 -7.23
CA ASP A 16 -8.37 -4.83 -7.33
C ASP A 16 -7.23 -5.84 -7.13
N ARG A 17 -7.57 -7.14 -7.06
CA ARG A 17 -6.61 -8.23 -6.85
C ARG A 17 -5.58 -8.36 -7.98
N ASN A 18 -5.88 -7.80 -9.15
CA ASN A 18 -5.02 -7.82 -10.33
C ASN A 18 -4.14 -6.57 -10.45
N ASP A 19 -4.34 -5.55 -9.62
CA ASP A 19 -3.53 -4.33 -9.67
C ASP A 19 -2.16 -4.54 -9.04
N LYS A 20 -1.12 -4.01 -9.70
CA LYS A 20 0.20 -3.88 -9.09
C LYS A 20 0.20 -2.71 -8.12
N ILE A 21 0.64 -2.95 -6.89
CA ILE A 21 0.73 -1.95 -5.83
C ILE A 21 2.17 -1.80 -5.35
N ALA A 22 2.51 -0.62 -4.86
CA ALA A 22 3.71 -0.35 -4.10
C ALA A 22 3.29 0.00 -2.66
N ILE A 23 4.05 -0.50 -1.68
CA ILE A 23 3.89 -0.16 -0.27
C ILE A 23 5.09 0.68 0.12
N LEU A 24 4.85 1.95 0.45
CA LEU A 24 5.89 2.85 0.93
C LEU A 24 5.85 2.89 2.46
N THR A 25 7.00 2.65 3.08
CA THR A 25 7.18 2.72 4.53
C THR A 25 8.29 3.68 4.91
N GLU A 26 8.18 4.27 6.10
CA GLU A 26 9.31 4.89 6.77
C GLU A 26 10.06 3.85 7.61
N VAL A 27 11.40 3.89 7.56
CA VAL A 27 12.30 2.89 8.15
C VAL A 27 12.43 3.03 9.67
N LYS A 28 11.88 4.09 10.27
CA LYS A 28 12.07 4.43 11.70
C LYS A 28 11.67 3.32 12.68
N GLU A 29 10.86 2.35 12.25
CA GLU A 29 10.34 1.26 13.12
C GLU A 29 10.64 -0.17 12.62
N LEU A 30 11.56 -0.38 11.68
CA LEU A 30 11.91 -1.74 11.23
C LEU A 30 12.84 -2.45 12.24
N LYS A 31 12.31 -2.88 13.39
CA LYS A 31 12.99 -3.79 14.32
C LYS A 31 12.45 -5.22 14.18
N GLY A 32 13.07 -6.04 13.34
CA GLY A 32 12.87 -7.51 13.31
C GLY A 32 11.95 -8.07 12.22
N ILE A 33 11.50 -9.33 12.41
CA ILE A 33 10.60 -10.06 11.50
C ILE A 33 9.21 -9.40 11.55
N THR A 34 8.76 -8.83 10.43
CA THR A 34 7.49 -8.11 10.33
C THR A 34 6.44 -8.92 9.57
N ASN A 35 5.25 -9.05 10.14
CA ASN A 35 4.10 -9.60 9.44
C ASN A 35 3.58 -8.58 8.42
N LEU A 36 3.90 -8.80 7.14
CA LEU A 36 3.52 -7.95 6.01
C LEU A 36 2.02 -7.66 5.95
N LYS A 37 1.14 -8.59 6.35
CA LYS A 37 -0.31 -8.39 6.25
C LYS A 37 -0.82 -7.34 7.24
N SER A 38 -0.39 -7.44 8.51
CA SER A 38 -0.76 -6.46 9.53
C SER A 38 -0.07 -5.12 9.29
N TRP A 39 1.14 -5.15 8.75
CA TRP A 39 1.94 -3.96 8.49
C TRP A 39 1.46 -3.18 7.26
N ALA A 40 1.05 -3.85 6.18
CA ALA A 40 0.51 -3.21 4.98
C ALA A 40 -0.73 -2.32 5.25
N GLN A 41 -1.51 -2.63 6.30
CA GLN A 41 -2.66 -1.80 6.70
C GLN A 41 -2.25 -0.45 7.32
N MET A 42 -1.03 -0.35 7.85
CA MET A 42 -0.51 0.87 8.49
C MET A 42 0.30 1.74 7.52
N GLN A 43 0.58 1.25 6.31
CA GLN A 43 1.44 1.90 5.33
C GLN A 43 0.65 2.54 4.20
N LYS A 44 1.28 3.48 3.49
CA LYS A 44 0.68 4.09 2.29
C LYS A 44 0.72 3.09 1.14
N ILE A 45 -0.46 2.73 0.65
CA ILE A 45 -0.62 1.85 -0.51
C ILE A 45 -0.73 2.73 -1.75
N ILE A 46 0.21 2.59 -2.68
CA ILE A 46 0.30 3.40 -3.89
C ILE A 46 0.04 2.49 -5.10
N CYS A 47 -0.80 2.93 -6.06
CA CYS A 47 -0.97 2.19 -7.30
C CYS A 47 0.27 2.31 -8.18
N ASN A 48 0.51 1.32 -9.05
CA ASN A 48 1.66 1.32 -9.96
C ASN A 48 1.79 2.62 -10.80
N ASP A 49 0.68 3.21 -11.23
CA ASP A 49 0.69 4.46 -12.02
C ASP A 49 1.19 5.65 -11.20
N CYS A 50 0.79 5.74 -9.94
CA CYS A 50 1.27 6.78 -9.03
C CYS A 50 2.73 6.54 -8.62
N TYR A 51 3.11 5.29 -8.40
CA TYR A 51 4.49 4.95 -8.07
C TYR A 51 5.45 5.33 -9.20
N LYS A 52 5.10 5.05 -10.46
CA LYS A 52 5.90 5.42 -11.63
C LYS A 52 6.02 6.93 -11.89
N LYS A 53 5.17 7.77 -11.28
CA LYS A 53 5.26 9.22 -11.38
C LYS A 53 6.16 9.84 -10.33
N GLU A 54 6.39 9.12 -9.23
CA GLU A 54 7.24 9.55 -8.10
C GLU A 54 8.70 9.07 -8.26
N VAL A 55 8.96 8.12 -9.16
CA VAL A 55 10.28 7.53 -9.46
C VAL A 55 10.83 8.07 -10.78
#